data_AF-A0A523X2S3-F1
#
_entry.id   AF-A0A523X2S3-F1
#
_cell.length_a   1.000
_cell.length_b   1.000
_cell.length_c   1.000
_cell.angle_alpha   90.00
_cell.angle_beta   90.00
_cell.angle_gamma   90.00
#
_symmetry.space_group_name_H-M   'P 1'
#
loop_
_entity.id
_entity.type
_entity.pdbx_description
1 polymer ?
#
loop_
_entity_poly.entity_id
_entity_poly.type
_entity_poly.pdbx_seq_one_letter_code
_entity_poly.pdbx_strand_id
1 'polypeptide(L)'
;MPKNKEILEDPAPIIEDVENQLEKIFKKKIQEIEKELEGKIQQEKEEAKKKINQVEKELEDEKEALINYRTTLAEFENNKADTKSQIKEHIDKAVQSLTEIETLTAQTLEELKKVGELNQKLEEFHHATEEKTAILKKDLEEKFGIVAEDLEIKELEDVDLKRELAKLKKIKELLGPKETLEPVTRKTREKRKAEEEIEESEVSKEDELHVEKPKMDEAEESSLSEENEAKDKEPSAKGESEKSILRGETDFQDAFETLAKFRKSERAKNDGEVSYFQNKDKMILDGESFVSNLNKDLDEAKKLFTRLTQAESPKDQFFIKQEIIRYQKSLRKIILGSVRLCEKETCSFPEYTLDILNMDVLKDILEKVSMENWSSQDDFHSFDEFTKKIKNAYYERITPWAAYLKSVIEELGIE
;
A
#
# COMPACT_ATOMS: atom_id res chain seq x y z
N MET A 1 33.93 53.18 -116.00
CA MET A 1 33.49 53.49 -114.62
C MET A 1 32.33 52.55 -114.28
N PRO A 2 32.17 52.11 -113.02
CA PRO A 2 33.13 51.39 -112.17
C PRO A 2 32.72 49.91 -111.97
N LYS A 3 33.68 49.15 -111.42
CA LYS A 3 33.63 47.73 -111.06
C LYS A 3 32.81 47.52 -109.78
N ASN A 4 32.14 46.39 -109.63
CA ASN A 4 31.81 45.72 -108.35
C ASN A 4 31.51 44.25 -108.66
N LYS A 5 32.52 43.38 -108.81
CA LYS A 5 33.11 42.52 -107.78
C LYS A 5 32.06 41.83 -106.88
N GLU A 6 31.87 40.54 -107.17
CA GLU A 6 31.40 39.52 -106.25
C GLU A 6 32.02 39.69 -104.87
N ILE A 7 31.19 39.70 -103.83
CA ILE A 7 31.52 39.10 -102.53
C ILE A 7 30.21 38.45 -102.05
N LEU A 8 29.96 37.21 -102.48
CA LEU A 8 29.18 36.29 -101.65
C LEU A 8 30.06 36.06 -100.43
N GLU A 9 29.82 36.81 -99.36
CA GLU A 9 30.43 36.51 -98.06
C GLU A 9 30.01 35.09 -97.71
N ASP A 10 31.00 34.20 -97.63
CA ASP A 10 30.82 32.83 -97.18
C ASP A 10 30.04 32.89 -95.85
N PRO A 11 28.91 32.19 -95.66
CA PRO A 11 28.16 32.21 -94.40
C PRO A 11 28.88 31.45 -93.28
N ALA A 12 29.92 30.67 -93.60
CA ALA A 12 30.73 29.90 -92.65
C ALA A 12 31.34 30.71 -91.48
N PRO A 13 31.94 31.91 -91.67
CA PRO A 13 32.53 32.71 -90.60
C PRO A 13 31.47 33.30 -89.65
N ILE A 14 30.26 33.58 -90.15
CA ILE A 14 29.16 34.12 -89.34
C ILE A 14 28.60 33.00 -88.45
N ILE A 15 28.46 31.79 -88.99
CA ILE A 15 28.03 30.61 -88.23
C ILE A 15 29.09 30.26 -87.17
N GLU A 16 30.37 30.29 -87.52
CA GLU A 16 31.49 30.04 -86.59
C GLU A 16 31.55 31.08 -85.46
N ASP A 17 31.26 32.35 -85.74
CA ASP A 17 31.21 33.40 -84.70
C ASP A 17 29.99 33.21 -83.77
N VAL A 18 28.84 32.78 -84.31
CA VAL A 18 27.65 32.43 -83.51
C VAL A 18 27.90 31.19 -82.64
N GLU A 19 28.57 30.16 -83.17
CA GLU A 19 28.97 28.97 -82.41
C GLU A 19 29.94 29.33 -81.28
N ASN A 20 30.93 30.17 -81.55
CA ASN A 20 31.87 30.66 -80.53
C ASN A 20 31.18 31.48 -79.43
N GLN A 21 30.19 32.31 -79.78
CA GLN A 21 29.40 33.05 -78.80
C GLN A 21 28.51 32.13 -77.97
N LEU A 22 27.88 31.12 -78.59
CA LEU A 22 27.11 30.09 -77.89
C LEU A 22 27.98 29.28 -76.93
N GLU A 23 29.15 28.82 -77.36
CA GLU A 23 30.10 28.13 -76.50
C GLU A 23 30.50 28.97 -75.29
N LYS A 24 30.74 30.26 -75.50
CA LYS A 24 31.12 31.17 -74.42
C LYS A 24 29.98 31.37 -73.41
N ILE A 25 28.73 31.44 -73.88
CA ILE A 25 27.54 31.52 -73.03
C ILE A 25 27.34 30.21 -72.25
N PHE A 26 27.46 29.06 -72.91
CA PHE A 26 27.32 27.75 -72.25
C PHE A 26 28.41 27.50 -71.23
N LYS A 27 29.69 27.80 -71.55
CA LYS A 27 30.80 27.73 -70.59
C LYS A 27 30.54 28.60 -69.36
N LYS A 28 30.03 29.82 -69.56
CA LYS A 28 29.68 30.72 -68.46
C LYS A 28 28.52 30.18 -67.62
N LYS A 29 27.47 29.64 -68.25
CA LYS A 29 26.35 29.00 -67.53
C LYS A 29 26.80 27.78 -66.74
N ILE A 30 27.66 26.94 -67.30
CA ILE A 30 28.24 25.78 -66.60
C ILE A 30 29.03 26.24 -65.37
N GLN A 31 29.88 27.26 -65.51
CA GLN A 31 30.65 27.81 -64.38
C GLN A 31 29.76 28.42 -63.29
N GLU A 32 28.68 29.11 -63.67
CA GLU A 32 27.70 29.65 -62.70
C GLU A 32 26.99 28.51 -61.96
N ILE A 33 26.57 27.45 -62.66
CA ILE A 33 25.94 26.27 -62.07
C ILE A 33 26.89 25.53 -61.12
N GLU A 34 28.14 25.30 -61.54
CA GLU A 34 29.18 24.66 -60.72
C GLU A 34 29.42 25.46 -59.43
N LYS A 35 29.52 26.78 -59.53
CA LYS A 35 29.73 27.65 -58.37
C LYS A 35 28.54 27.66 -57.42
N GLU A 36 27.32 27.60 -57.93
CA GLU A 36 26.10 27.51 -57.11
C GLU A 36 26.01 26.16 -56.37
N LEU A 37 26.33 25.06 -57.06
CA LEU A 37 26.40 23.71 -56.49
C LEU A 37 27.45 23.63 -55.38
N GLU A 38 28.66 24.15 -55.61
CA GLU A 38 29.73 24.19 -54.61
C GLU A 38 29.31 24.99 -53.37
N GLY A 39 28.62 26.12 -53.55
CA GLY A 39 28.05 26.91 -52.46
C GLY A 39 27.01 26.15 -51.65
N LYS A 40 26.09 25.43 -52.30
CA LYS A 40 25.07 24.60 -51.64
C LYS A 40 25.70 23.44 -50.85
N ILE A 41 26.68 22.74 -51.45
CA ILE A 41 27.41 21.66 -50.78
C ILE A 41 28.13 22.17 -49.54
N GLN A 42 28.78 23.34 -49.62
CA GLN A 42 29.49 23.91 -48.49
C GLN A 42 28.54 24.33 -47.37
N GLN A 43 27.39 24.92 -47.72
CA GLN A 43 26.36 25.29 -46.75
C GLN A 43 25.78 24.05 -46.04
N GLU A 44 25.40 23.01 -46.78
CA GLU A 44 24.91 21.76 -46.19
C GLU A 44 25.97 21.11 -45.29
N LYS A 45 27.25 21.15 -45.68
CA LYS A 45 28.35 20.63 -44.88
C LYS A 45 28.53 21.39 -43.56
N GLU A 46 28.40 22.72 -43.58
CA GLU A 46 28.45 23.54 -42.36
C GLU A 46 27.24 23.30 -41.45
N GLU A 47 26.04 23.17 -42.02
CA GLU A 47 24.83 22.84 -41.26
C GLU A 47 24.92 21.44 -40.63
N ALA A 48 25.38 20.44 -41.37
CA ALA A 48 25.63 19.10 -40.85
C ALA A 48 26.65 19.13 -39.71
N LYS A 49 27.76 19.89 -39.86
CA LYS A 49 28.77 20.02 -38.82
C LYS A 49 28.23 20.70 -37.56
N LYS A 50 27.37 21.72 -37.70
CA LYS A 50 26.69 22.34 -36.55
C LYS A 50 25.79 21.35 -35.83
N LYS A 51 25.01 20.55 -36.57
CA LYS A 51 24.15 19.50 -35.98
C LYS A 51 24.97 18.44 -35.25
N ILE A 52 26.08 17.98 -35.84
CA ILE A 52 26.99 17.02 -35.19
C ILE A 52 27.52 17.59 -33.88
N ASN A 53 28.06 18.82 -33.90
CA ASN A 53 28.60 19.45 -32.69
C ASN A 53 27.52 19.64 -31.61
N GLN A 54 26.27 19.89 -32.00
CA GLN A 54 25.16 20.00 -31.06
C GLN A 54 24.84 18.65 -30.40
N VAL A 55 24.75 17.58 -31.20
CA VAL A 55 24.54 16.21 -30.68
C VAL A 55 25.70 15.76 -29.80
N GLU A 56 26.94 16.07 -30.15
CA GLU A 56 28.12 15.76 -29.33
C GLU A 56 28.07 16.48 -27.98
N LYS A 57 27.59 17.72 -27.96
CA LYS A 57 27.41 18.48 -26.71
C LYS A 57 26.30 17.88 -25.85
N GLU A 58 25.14 17.57 -26.43
CA GLU A 58 24.02 16.93 -25.73
C GLU A 58 24.44 15.56 -25.15
N LEU A 59 25.23 14.79 -25.89
CA LEU A 59 25.79 13.51 -25.43
C LEU A 59 26.74 13.70 -24.23
N GLU A 60 27.53 14.76 -24.21
CA GLU A 60 28.43 15.04 -23.08
C GLU A 60 27.64 15.47 -21.82
N ASP A 61 26.63 16.32 -22.00
CA ASP A 61 25.72 16.74 -20.92
C ASP A 61 24.98 15.52 -20.33
N GLU A 62 24.52 14.58 -21.16
CA GLU A 62 23.88 13.34 -20.72
C GLU A 62 24.85 12.40 -19.98
N LYS A 63 26.11 12.30 -20.41
CA LYS A 63 27.13 11.51 -19.70
C LYS A 63 27.41 12.09 -18.32
N GLU A 64 27.51 13.41 -18.20
CA GLU A 64 27.70 14.08 -16.92
C GLU A 64 26.50 13.83 -15.99
N ALA A 65 25.28 13.92 -16.52
CA ALA A 65 24.07 13.56 -15.77
C ALA A 65 24.11 12.10 -15.29
N LEU A 66 24.52 11.15 -16.15
CA LEU A 66 24.68 9.73 -15.79
C LEU A 66 25.71 9.50 -14.69
N ILE A 67 26.84 10.21 -14.72
CA ILE A 67 27.87 10.15 -13.66
C ILE A 67 27.31 10.68 -12.34
N ASN A 68 26.56 11.78 -12.38
CA ASN A 68 25.89 12.33 -11.20
C ASN A 68 24.86 11.35 -10.64
N TYR A 69 24.02 10.75 -11.49
CA TYR A 69 23.07 9.72 -11.07
C TYR A 69 23.78 8.53 -10.41
N ARG A 70 24.86 8.02 -11.02
CA ARG A 70 25.65 6.92 -10.44
C ARG A 70 26.22 7.27 -9.06
N THR A 71 26.67 8.51 -8.88
CA THR A 71 27.21 9.00 -7.61
C THR A 71 26.11 9.06 -6.54
N THR A 72 24.95 9.64 -6.88
CA THR A 72 23.80 9.71 -5.95
C THR A 72 23.26 8.32 -5.57
N LEU A 73 23.30 7.35 -6.48
CA LEU A 73 22.93 5.96 -6.19
C LEU A 73 23.91 5.32 -5.20
N ALA A 74 25.22 5.51 -5.40
CA ALA A 74 26.23 4.99 -4.48
C ALA A 74 26.11 5.60 -3.08
N GLU A 75 25.83 6.91 -2.98
CA GLU A 75 25.56 7.57 -1.71
C GLU A 75 24.30 7.01 -1.03
N PHE A 76 23.23 6.79 -1.80
CA PHE A 76 21.99 6.20 -1.30
C PHE A 76 22.20 4.78 -0.77
N GLU A 77 22.96 3.94 -1.48
CA GLU A 77 23.30 2.58 -1.04
C GLU A 77 24.11 2.59 0.25
N ASN A 78 25.08 3.50 0.37
CA ASN A 78 25.86 3.66 1.59
C ASN A 78 24.99 4.11 2.78
N ASN A 79 24.12 5.10 2.56
CA ASN A 79 23.18 5.58 3.59
C ASN A 79 22.18 4.49 4.01
N LYS A 80 21.73 3.66 3.07
CA LYS A 80 20.88 2.50 3.34
C LYS A 80 21.61 1.48 4.22
N ALA A 81 22.88 1.19 3.91
CA ALA A 81 23.70 0.27 4.70
C ALA A 81 23.95 0.79 6.13
N ASP A 82 24.28 2.07 6.28
CA ASP A 82 24.49 2.72 7.58
C ASP A 82 23.21 2.70 8.42
N THR A 83 22.08 3.11 7.84
CA THR A 83 20.78 3.09 8.52
C THR A 83 20.40 1.67 8.96
N LYS A 84 20.64 0.65 8.13
CA LYS A 84 20.38 -0.75 8.48
C LYS A 84 21.26 -1.21 9.66
N SER A 85 22.52 -0.75 9.71
CA SER A 85 23.42 -1.02 10.84
C SER A 85 22.90 -0.38 12.13
N GLN A 86 22.51 0.90 12.09
CA GLN A 86 21.94 1.61 13.24
C GLN A 86 20.65 0.95 13.76
N ILE A 87 19.74 0.55 12.86
CA ILE A 87 18.52 -0.18 13.22
C ILE A 87 18.87 -1.46 13.98
N LYS A 88 19.85 -2.22 13.48
CA LYS A 88 20.28 -3.47 14.13
C LYS A 88 20.85 -3.21 15.52
N GLU A 89 21.69 -2.19 15.68
CA GLU A 89 22.24 -1.80 16.99
C GLU A 89 21.14 -1.42 17.99
N HIS A 90 20.13 -0.67 17.54
CA HIS A 90 19.00 -0.29 18.41
C HIS A 90 18.12 -1.49 18.78
N ILE A 91 17.92 -2.44 17.86
CA ILE A 91 17.23 -3.70 18.16
C ILE A 91 18.02 -4.51 19.20
N ASP A 92 19.33 -4.64 19.03
CA ASP A 92 20.18 -5.39 19.96
C ASP A 92 20.14 -4.75 21.37
N LYS A 93 20.17 -3.41 21.46
CA LYS A 93 19.97 -2.69 22.73
C LYS A 93 18.59 -2.94 23.34
N ALA A 94 17.53 -2.93 22.53
CA ALA A 94 16.18 -3.21 23.02
C ALA A 94 16.04 -4.64 23.57
N VAL A 95 16.65 -5.63 22.91
CA VAL A 95 16.69 -7.02 23.37
C VAL A 95 17.45 -7.13 24.70
N GLN A 96 18.57 -6.42 24.86
CA GLN A 96 19.30 -6.37 26.13
C GLN A 96 18.43 -5.81 27.26
N SER A 97 17.77 -4.67 27.05
CA SER A 97 16.86 -4.09 28.04
C SER A 97 15.70 -5.01 28.40
N LEU A 98 15.13 -5.74 27.44
CA LEU A 98 14.10 -6.74 27.71
C LEU A 98 14.63 -7.87 28.61
N THR A 99 15.85 -8.34 28.35
CA THR A 99 16.49 -9.39 29.16
C THR A 99 16.75 -8.92 30.59
N GLU A 100 17.15 -7.65 30.76
CA GLU A 100 17.32 -7.03 32.09
C GLU A 100 15.98 -6.93 32.84
N ILE A 101 14.91 -6.52 32.17
CA ILE A 101 13.56 -6.46 32.75
C ILE A 101 13.08 -7.84 33.18
N GLU A 102 13.28 -8.87 32.36
CA GLU A 102 12.94 -10.26 32.71
C GLU A 102 13.70 -10.71 33.96
N THR A 103 15.00 -10.40 34.05
CA THR A 103 15.84 -10.74 35.20
C THR A 103 15.35 -10.05 36.48
N LEU A 104 15.09 -8.74 36.40
CA LEU A 104 14.57 -7.95 37.54
C LEU A 104 13.18 -8.41 37.97
N THR A 105 12.34 -8.80 37.02
CA THR A 105 11.00 -9.34 37.29
C THR A 105 11.09 -10.68 38.01
N ALA A 106 12.01 -11.56 37.59
CA ALA A 106 12.26 -12.84 38.26
C ALA A 106 12.75 -12.64 39.70
N GLN A 107 13.70 -11.72 39.92
CA GLN A 107 14.17 -11.36 41.26
C GLN A 107 13.05 -10.79 42.14
N THR A 108 12.22 -9.91 41.57
CA THR A 108 11.06 -9.34 42.28
C THR A 108 10.09 -10.44 42.69
N LEU A 109 9.83 -11.43 41.83
CA LEU A 109 8.94 -12.55 42.14
C LEU A 109 9.50 -13.43 43.27
N GLU A 110 10.82 -13.63 43.32
CA GLU A 110 11.47 -14.36 44.41
C GLU A 110 11.33 -13.63 45.76
N GLU A 111 11.55 -12.30 45.78
CA GLU A 111 11.36 -11.50 46.99
C GLU A 111 9.90 -11.49 47.47
N LEU A 112 8.94 -11.47 46.54
CA LEU A 112 7.52 -11.61 46.88
C LEU A 112 7.20 -12.96 47.53
N LYS A 113 7.86 -14.04 47.07
CA LYS A 113 7.70 -15.35 47.70
C LYS A 113 8.22 -15.34 49.14
N LYS A 114 9.38 -14.73 49.38
CA LYS A 114 9.94 -14.58 50.74
C LYS A 114 9.03 -13.76 51.65
N VAL A 115 8.43 -12.69 51.14
CA VAL A 115 7.42 -11.89 51.89
C VAL A 115 6.21 -12.76 52.25
N GLY A 116 5.71 -13.58 51.31
CA GLY A 116 4.62 -14.51 51.57
C GLY A 116 4.95 -15.53 52.67
N GLU A 117 6.15 -16.11 52.64
CA GLU A 117 6.63 -17.05 53.66
C GLU A 117 6.76 -16.37 55.04
N LEU A 118 7.22 -15.12 55.10
CA LEU A 118 7.29 -14.36 56.35
C LEU A 118 5.90 -14.01 56.89
N ASN A 119 4.95 -13.67 56.02
CA ASN A 119 3.56 -13.40 56.42
C ASN A 119 2.90 -14.65 57.01
N GLN A 120 3.12 -15.81 56.39
CA GLN A 120 2.63 -17.09 56.93
C GLN A 120 3.20 -17.37 58.33
N LYS A 121 4.51 -17.16 58.54
CA LYS A 121 5.11 -17.31 59.86
C LYS A 121 4.52 -16.34 60.89
N LEU A 122 4.20 -15.11 60.48
CA LEU A 122 3.57 -14.13 61.35
C LEU A 122 2.15 -14.58 61.78
N GLU A 123 1.35 -15.10 60.84
CA GLU A 123 0.03 -15.68 61.13
C GLU A 123 0.13 -16.87 62.10
N GLU A 124 1.12 -17.75 61.91
CA GLU A 124 1.40 -18.86 62.83
C GLU A 124 1.73 -18.35 64.25
N PHE A 125 2.52 -17.28 64.39
CA PHE A 125 2.80 -16.65 65.68
C PHE A 125 1.57 -16.03 66.33
N HIS A 126 0.71 -15.37 65.55
CA HIS A 126 -0.56 -14.84 66.05
C HIS A 126 -1.44 -15.96 66.60
N HIS A 127 -1.66 -17.01 65.82
CA HIS A 127 -2.47 -18.15 66.25
C HIS A 127 -1.91 -18.82 67.52
N ALA A 128 -0.60 -19.06 67.56
CA ALA A 128 0.04 -19.65 68.75
C ALA A 128 -0.06 -18.74 70.00
N THR A 129 -0.09 -17.42 69.80
CA THR A 129 -0.25 -16.45 70.89
C THR A 129 -1.69 -16.39 71.36
N GLU A 130 -2.66 -16.41 70.45
CA GLU A 130 -4.10 -16.51 70.75
C GLU A 130 -4.41 -17.79 71.53
N GLU A 131 -3.90 -18.95 71.09
CA GLU A 131 -4.06 -20.22 71.79
C GLU A 131 -3.51 -20.16 73.22
N LYS A 132 -2.27 -19.65 73.39
CA LYS A 132 -1.66 -19.51 74.72
C LYS A 132 -2.43 -18.53 75.61
N THR A 133 -2.95 -17.46 75.04
CA THR A 133 -3.77 -16.46 75.76
C THR A 133 -5.11 -17.07 76.18
N ALA A 134 -5.75 -17.85 75.30
CA ALA A 134 -6.98 -18.57 75.61
C ALA A 134 -6.78 -19.62 76.71
N ILE A 135 -5.67 -20.39 76.66
CA ILE A 135 -5.30 -21.33 77.72
C ILE A 135 -5.09 -20.59 79.04
N LEU A 136 -4.34 -19.48 79.04
CA LEU A 136 -4.09 -18.69 80.25
C LEU A 136 -5.38 -18.09 80.84
N LYS A 137 -6.27 -17.59 79.98
CA LYS A 137 -7.60 -17.07 80.38
C LYS A 137 -8.43 -18.17 81.04
N LYS A 138 -8.48 -19.36 80.46
CA LYS A 138 -9.18 -20.52 81.02
C LYS A 138 -8.58 -20.96 82.36
N ASP A 139 -7.26 -21.00 82.48
CA ASP A 139 -6.57 -21.35 83.73
C ASP A 139 -6.82 -20.33 84.86
N LEU A 140 -6.89 -19.04 84.53
CA LEU A 140 -7.23 -17.95 85.47
C LEU A 140 -8.69 -18.02 85.93
N GLU A 141 -9.60 -18.35 85.01
CA GLU A 141 -11.02 -18.55 85.30
C GLU A 141 -11.22 -19.77 86.22
N GLU A 142 -10.61 -20.92 85.89
CA GLU A 142 -10.77 -22.17 86.64
C GLU A 142 -10.12 -22.12 88.03
N LYS A 143 -8.93 -21.52 88.17
CA LYS A 143 -8.18 -21.54 89.46
C LYS A 143 -8.53 -20.38 90.39
N PHE A 144 -8.92 -19.23 89.85
CA PHE A 144 -9.09 -18.00 90.64
C PHE A 144 -10.46 -17.34 90.48
N GLY A 145 -11.33 -17.82 89.59
CA GLY A 145 -12.65 -17.23 89.33
C GLY A 145 -12.59 -15.82 88.72
N ILE A 146 -11.44 -15.46 88.14
CA ILE A 146 -11.22 -14.14 87.53
C ILE A 146 -11.48 -14.28 86.02
N VAL A 147 -12.53 -13.62 85.54
CA VAL A 147 -12.77 -13.46 84.10
C VAL A 147 -11.84 -12.35 83.61
N ALA A 148 -10.72 -12.72 82.97
CA ALA A 148 -9.82 -11.75 82.37
C ALA A 148 -10.51 -11.12 81.13
N GLU A 149 -10.70 -9.81 81.15
CA GLU A 149 -11.21 -9.02 80.03
C GLU A 149 -10.15 -8.96 78.92
N ASP A 150 -10.59 -8.95 77.65
CA ASP A 150 -9.70 -9.13 76.51
C ASP A 150 -8.68 -7.98 76.43
N LEU A 151 -7.40 -8.30 76.57
CA LEU A 151 -6.32 -7.40 76.19
C LEU A 151 -6.33 -7.33 74.67
N GLU A 152 -6.89 -6.26 74.11
CA GLU A 152 -6.63 -5.88 72.72
C GLU A 152 -5.12 -5.73 72.56
N ILE A 153 -4.49 -6.76 71.98
CA ILE A 153 -3.12 -6.65 71.49
C ILE A 153 -3.19 -5.57 70.43
N LYS A 154 -2.69 -4.36 70.74
CA LYS A 154 -2.56 -3.28 69.76
C LYS A 154 -1.85 -3.87 68.53
N GLU A 155 -2.59 -3.96 67.44
CA GLU A 155 -2.04 -4.22 66.12
C GLU A 155 -0.92 -3.22 65.91
N LEU A 156 0.33 -3.70 65.96
CA LEU A 156 1.49 -2.93 65.55
C LEU A 156 1.20 -2.46 64.13
N GLU A 157 1.17 -1.13 63.94
CA GLU A 157 0.80 -0.45 62.68
C GLU A 157 0.92 -1.38 61.49
N ASP A 158 -0.25 -1.89 61.06
CA ASP A 158 -0.40 -2.72 59.89
C ASP A 158 0.32 -1.99 58.75
N VAL A 159 1.52 -2.45 58.39
CA VAL A 159 2.00 -2.24 57.03
C VAL A 159 0.87 -2.83 56.22
N ASP A 160 0.13 -2.00 55.49
CA ASP A 160 -1.06 -2.40 54.73
C ASP A 160 -0.59 -3.30 53.57
N LEU A 161 -0.20 -4.53 53.93
CA LEU A 161 0.36 -5.57 53.11
C LEU A 161 -0.67 -5.95 52.06
N LYS A 162 -1.97 -5.79 52.34
CA LYS A 162 -3.05 -5.93 51.36
C LYS A 162 -2.96 -4.87 50.26
N ARG A 163 -2.73 -3.61 50.61
CA ARG A 163 -2.55 -2.53 49.62
C ARG A 163 -1.26 -2.68 48.81
N GLU A 164 -0.16 -3.07 49.44
CA GLU A 164 1.10 -3.33 48.71
C GLU A 164 0.99 -4.59 47.82
N LEU A 165 0.39 -5.68 48.31
CA LEU A 165 0.09 -6.88 47.51
C LEU A 165 -0.87 -6.59 46.35
N ALA A 166 -1.81 -5.65 46.51
CA ALA A 166 -2.70 -5.22 45.42
C ALA A 166 -1.95 -4.43 44.34
N LYS A 167 -1.03 -3.53 44.72
CA LYS A 167 -0.14 -2.85 43.76
C LYS A 167 0.74 -3.86 43.02
N LEU A 168 1.19 -4.90 43.71
CA LEU A 168 2.05 -5.95 43.15
C LEU A 168 1.30 -6.95 42.25
N LYS A 169 0.05 -7.32 42.60
CA LYS A 169 -0.83 -8.07 41.69
C LYS A 169 -1.09 -7.30 40.41
N LYS A 170 -1.28 -5.97 40.50
CA LYS A 170 -1.45 -5.10 39.34
C LYS A 170 -0.20 -5.04 38.46
N ILE A 171 1.01 -5.05 39.04
CA ILE A 171 2.27 -5.16 38.29
C ILE A 171 2.41 -6.54 37.63
N LYS A 172 2.07 -7.62 38.33
CA LYS A 172 2.05 -8.99 37.79
C LYS A 172 1.05 -9.16 36.62
N GLU A 173 -0.07 -8.45 36.67
CA GLU A 173 -1.10 -8.45 35.63
C GLU A 173 -0.70 -7.60 34.41
N LEU A 174 0.02 -6.50 34.64
CA LEU A 174 0.65 -5.70 33.58
C LEU A 174 1.83 -6.43 32.89
N LEU A 175 2.44 -7.40 33.58
CA LEU A 175 3.62 -8.15 33.12
C LEU A 175 3.32 -9.61 32.71
N GLY A 176 2.08 -10.09 32.75
CA GLY A 176 1.75 -11.49 32.45
C GLY A 176 0.53 -11.68 31.54
N PRO A 177 0.45 -12.81 30.84
CA PRO A 177 1.37 -13.29 29.82
C PRO A 177 1.07 -12.62 28.47
N LYS A 178 2.09 -12.09 27.78
CA LYS A 178 1.99 -12.05 26.32
C LYS A 178 1.95 -13.51 25.87
N GLU A 179 0.98 -13.81 25.03
CA GLU A 179 0.83 -15.07 24.33
C GLU A 179 2.19 -15.66 23.96
N THR A 180 2.32 -16.95 24.20
CA THR A 180 3.31 -17.83 23.60
C THR A 180 3.42 -17.55 22.10
N LEU A 181 4.31 -16.65 21.72
CA LEU A 181 5.04 -16.78 20.48
C LEU A 181 6.03 -17.91 20.72
N GLU A 182 5.84 -19.01 19.99
CA GLU A 182 6.72 -20.15 19.96
C GLU A 182 8.20 -19.72 19.89
N PRO A 183 9.11 -20.49 20.50
CA PRO A 183 10.54 -20.20 20.42
C PRO A 183 11.01 -20.36 18.98
N VAL A 184 11.18 -19.25 18.26
CA VAL A 184 12.01 -19.20 17.04
C VAL A 184 13.46 -19.25 17.49
N THR A 185 13.91 -20.44 17.91
CA THR A 185 15.32 -20.78 17.96
C THR A 185 15.56 -22.02 17.10
N ARG A 186 16.56 -21.90 16.22
CA ARG A 186 17.25 -22.95 15.43
C ARG A 186 16.79 -23.32 14.01
N LYS A 187 15.94 -22.55 13.32
CA LYS A 187 15.76 -22.72 11.84
C LYS A 187 16.18 -21.54 10.97
N THR A 188 16.63 -20.44 11.55
CA THR A 188 17.01 -19.22 10.78
C THR A 188 18.50 -19.12 10.44
N ARG A 189 19.32 -20.12 10.79
CA ARG A 189 20.75 -20.14 10.46
C ARG A 189 21.08 -20.89 9.16
N GLU A 190 20.20 -21.77 8.67
CA GLU A 190 20.39 -22.46 7.39
C GLU A 190 19.71 -21.75 6.21
N LYS A 191 18.63 -20.98 6.42
CA LYS A 191 17.99 -20.22 5.33
C LYS A 191 18.78 -19.01 4.83
N ARG A 192 19.66 -18.43 5.67
CA ARG A 192 20.54 -17.32 5.27
C ARG A 192 21.68 -17.72 4.34
N LYS A 193 21.98 -19.02 4.20
CA LYS A 193 22.96 -19.49 3.20
C LYS A 193 22.32 -19.82 1.84
N ALA A 194 21.01 -20.07 1.81
CA ALA A 194 20.30 -20.40 0.57
C ALA A 194 19.80 -19.15 -0.19
N GLU A 195 19.60 -18.02 0.49
CA GLU A 195 19.19 -16.77 -0.15
C GLU A 195 20.37 -15.97 -0.73
N GLU A 196 21.60 -16.17 -0.23
CA GLU A 196 22.82 -15.57 -0.81
C GLU A 196 23.32 -16.28 -2.08
N GLU A 197 22.92 -17.55 -2.33
CA GLU A 197 23.33 -18.31 -3.53
C GLU A 197 22.37 -18.16 -4.72
N ILE A 198 21.17 -17.60 -4.53
CA ILE A 198 20.18 -17.44 -5.62
C ILE A 198 20.34 -16.08 -6.33
N GLU A 199 20.76 -15.04 -5.61
CA GLU A 199 20.92 -13.67 -6.16
C GLU A 199 22.12 -13.51 -7.10
N GLU A 200 23.09 -14.45 -7.10
CA GLU A 200 24.23 -14.45 -8.04
C GLU A 200 23.96 -15.23 -9.35
N SER A 201 22.78 -15.87 -9.49
CA SER A 201 22.46 -16.73 -10.64
C SER A 201 21.46 -16.16 -11.67
N GLU A 202 20.82 -15.02 -11.38
CA GLU A 202 19.86 -14.37 -12.31
C GLU A 202 20.46 -13.23 -13.15
N VAL A 203 21.79 -13.04 -13.13
CA VAL A 203 22.50 -12.20 -14.10
C VAL A 203 23.05 -13.06 -15.24
N SER A 204 22.17 -13.77 -15.93
CA SER A 204 22.41 -14.26 -17.30
C SER A 204 21.16 -14.94 -17.84
N LYS A 205 20.38 -14.21 -18.64
CA LYS A 205 19.80 -14.66 -19.91
C LYS A 205 18.88 -13.58 -20.51
N GLU A 206 19.26 -13.19 -21.74
CA GLU A 206 18.39 -12.89 -22.90
C GLU A 206 17.55 -11.60 -22.77
N ASP A 207 17.76 -10.50 -23.50
CA ASP A 207 18.22 -10.29 -24.89
C ASP A 207 17.64 -11.34 -25.85
N GLU A 208 16.38 -11.15 -26.26
CA GLU A 208 16.00 -11.18 -27.67
C GLU A 208 14.62 -10.53 -27.92
N LEU A 209 14.64 -9.54 -28.81
CA LEU A 209 13.48 -8.89 -29.41
C LEU A 209 12.71 -9.86 -30.30
N HIS A 210 11.37 -9.84 -30.27
CA HIS A 210 10.60 -9.97 -31.51
C HIS A 210 9.29 -9.18 -31.47
N VAL A 211 9.21 -8.28 -32.45
CA VAL A 211 8.07 -7.45 -32.84
C VAL A 211 7.14 -8.28 -33.72
N GLU A 212 5.84 -8.27 -33.45
CA GLU A 212 4.84 -8.37 -34.51
C GLU A 212 3.53 -7.64 -34.11
N LYS A 213 3.03 -6.85 -35.06
CA LYS A 213 1.81 -6.02 -35.02
C LYS A 213 0.77 -6.65 -35.97
N PRO A 214 -0.49 -6.17 -35.99
CA PRO A 214 -1.70 -6.94 -35.80
C PRO A 214 -2.39 -7.41 -37.10
N LYS A 215 -3.43 -8.24 -36.98
CA LYS A 215 -4.42 -8.46 -38.04
C LYS A 215 -5.80 -7.95 -37.63
N MET A 216 -6.32 -7.05 -38.46
CA MET A 216 -7.73 -6.70 -38.62
C MET A 216 -8.48 -7.86 -39.31
N ASP A 217 -9.77 -8.01 -38.98
CA ASP A 217 -10.91 -8.31 -39.87
C ASP A 217 -12.17 -8.05 -38.99
N GLU A 218 -12.88 -6.93 -39.16
CA GLU A 218 -14.01 -6.65 -40.07
C GLU A 218 -15.32 -7.44 -39.80
N ALA A 219 -16.36 -6.64 -39.48
CA ALA A 219 -17.80 -6.78 -39.79
C ALA A 219 -18.63 -7.93 -39.16
N GLU A 220 -19.70 -7.57 -38.43
CA GLU A 220 -21.05 -7.45 -39.00
C GLU A 220 -22.08 -6.92 -37.98
N GLU A 221 -22.95 -6.03 -38.48
CA GLU A 221 -24.16 -5.49 -37.85
C GLU A 221 -25.29 -6.54 -37.79
N SER A 222 -26.12 -6.49 -36.74
CA SER A 222 -27.60 -6.44 -36.87
C SER A 222 -28.17 -6.08 -35.48
N SER A 223 -28.81 -4.93 -35.27
CA SER A 223 -30.11 -4.44 -35.77
C SER A 223 -31.31 -5.05 -35.05
N LEU A 224 -31.94 -4.22 -34.21
CA LEU A 224 -33.40 -4.03 -34.02
C LEU A 224 -34.14 -5.20 -33.32
N SER A 225 -35.14 -5.03 -32.46
CA SER A 225 -36.23 -4.04 -32.42
C SER A 225 -37.05 -4.15 -31.11
N GLU A 226 -37.56 -3.00 -30.67
CA GLU A 226 -38.93 -2.68 -30.20
C GLU A 226 -39.61 -3.59 -29.13
N GLU A 227 -39.89 -3.08 -27.92
CA GLU A 227 -41.04 -2.24 -27.52
C GLU A 227 -42.34 -3.05 -27.31
N ASN A 228 -42.83 -3.12 -26.06
CA ASN A 228 -44.24 -2.82 -25.70
C ASN A 228 -44.56 -2.96 -24.20
N GLU A 229 -44.98 -1.83 -23.63
CA GLU A 229 -46.11 -1.58 -22.73
C GLU A 229 -46.40 -2.47 -21.49
N ALA A 230 -46.13 -1.85 -20.33
CA ALA A 230 -47.07 -1.51 -19.26
C ALA A 230 -48.27 -2.44 -18.96
N LYS A 231 -48.33 -2.91 -17.70
CA LYS A 231 -49.57 -2.88 -16.90
C LYS A 231 -49.31 -2.97 -15.40
N ASP A 232 -49.65 -1.87 -14.72
CA ASP A 232 -49.96 -1.83 -13.30
C ASP A 232 -51.00 -2.89 -12.91
N LYS A 233 -50.75 -3.56 -11.78
CA LYS A 233 -51.76 -4.07 -10.85
C LYS A 233 -51.09 -4.49 -9.53
N GLU A 234 -51.13 -3.61 -8.55
CA GLU A 234 -51.28 -4.02 -7.15
C GLU A 234 -52.72 -4.55 -6.95
N PRO A 235 -52.97 -5.54 -6.06
CA PRO A 235 -52.98 -5.20 -4.63
C PRO A 235 -52.52 -6.30 -3.65
N SER A 236 -52.13 -5.80 -2.48
CA SER A 236 -52.40 -6.32 -1.14
C SER A 236 -51.62 -7.53 -0.60
N ALA A 237 -50.68 -7.15 0.27
CA ALA A 237 -50.05 -7.90 1.35
C ALA A 237 -50.98 -8.84 2.15
N LYS A 238 -50.47 -10.05 2.43
CA LYS A 238 -50.10 -10.57 3.78
C LYS A 238 -50.03 -12.09 3.72
N GLY A 239 -48.82 -12.65 3.68
CA GLY A 239 -48.63 -14.11 3.82
C GLY A 239 -47.29 -14.71 3.39
N GLU A 240 -46.39 -13.96 2.73
CA GLU A 240 -45.18 -14.55 2.13
C GLU A 240 -43.88 -14.30 2.91
N SER A 241 -43.94 -13.58 4.04
CA SER A 241 -42.75 -13.06 4.71
C SER A 241 -41.82 -14.11 5.34
N GLU A 242 -42.25 -15.34 5.59
CA GLU A 242 -41.38 -16.35 6.24
C GLU A 242 -40.81 -17.40 5.26
N LYS A 243 -41.46 -17.61 4.09
CA LYS A 243 -40.96 -18.54 3.06
C LYS A 243 -39.93 -17.91 2.13
N SER A 244 -39.96 -16.58 1.94
CA SER A 244 -38.97 -15.88 1.11
C SER A 244 -37.62 -15.69 1.82
N ILE A 245 -37.62 -15.54 3.16
CA ILE A 245 -36.40 -15.37 3.97
C ILE A 245 -35.57 -16.65 3.96
N LEU A 246 -36.20 -17.82 4.17
CA LEU A 246 -35.50 -19.12 4.16
C LEU A 246 -34.92 -19.49 2.79
N ARG A 247 -35.58 -19.08 1.69
CA ARG A 247 -35.08 -19.30 0.32
C ARG A 247 -33.95 -18.34 -0.04
N GLY A 248 -34.02 -17.10 0.45
CA GLY A 248 -32.99 -16.07 0.29
C GLY A 248 -31.69 -16.37 1.06
N GLU A 249 -31.77 -17.03 2.22
CA GLU A 249 -30.59 -17.46 3.00
C GLU A 249 -29.82 -18.59 2.31
N THR A 250 -30.50 -19.60 1.77
CA THR A 250 -29.85 -20.65 0.95
C THR A 250 -29.25 -20.08 -0.33
N ASP A 251 -29.97 -19.18 -1.02
CA ASP A 251 -29.49 -18.54 -2.24
C ASP A 251 -28.28 -17.62 -1.98
N PHE A 252 -28.19 -16.99 -0.80
CA PHE A 252 -27.03 -16.19 -0.40
C PHE A 252 -25.81 -17.08 -0.14
N GLN A 253 -25.97 -18.14 0.66
CA GLN A 253 -24.87 -19.02 1.06
C GLN A 253 -24.25 -19.71 -0.16
N ASP A 254 -25.09 -20.22 -1.07
CA ASP A 254 -24.63 -20.88 -2.30
C ASP A 254 -23.88 -19.91 -3.22
N ALA A 255 -24.38 -18.67 -3.37
CA ALA A 255 -23.72 -17.64 -4.16
C ALA A 255 -22.38 -17.20 -3.55
N PHE A 256 -22.33 -17.04 -2.23
CA PHE A 256 -21.11 -16.69 -1.50
C PHE A 256 -20.03 -17.77 -1.64
N GLU A 257 -20.39 -19.04 -1.43
CA GLU A 257 -19.47 -20.17 -1.58
C GLU A 257 -18.99 -20.36 -3.01
N THR A 258 -19.83 -20.03 -4.00
CA THR A 258 -19.46 -20.06 -5.42
C THR A 258 -18.40 -19.00 -5.70
N LEU A 259 -18.65 -17.74 -5.37
CA LEU A 259 -17.69 -16.65 -5.61
C LEU A 259 -16.38 -16.82 -4.84
N ALA A 260 -16.41 -17.38 -3.63
CA ALA A 260 -15.21 -17.65 -2.84
C ALA A 260 -14.17 -18.51 -3.58
N LYS A 261 -14.62 -19.42 -4.48
CA LYS A 261 -13.73 -20.27 -5.29
C LYS A 261 -13.00 -19.51 -6.39
N PHE A 262 -13.56 -18.37 -6.83
CA PHE A 262 -13.01 -17.53 -7.89
C PHE A 262 -12.32 -16.27 -7.36
N ARG A 263 -12.34 -16.05 -6.05
CA ARG A 263 -11.65 -14.93 -5.40
C ARG A 263 -10.13 -15.14 -5.49
N LYS A 264 -9.44 -14.14 -6.00
CA LYS A 264 -7.99 -14.04 -6.04
C LYS A 264 -7.56 -12.73 -5.38
N SER A 265 -6.30 -12.69 -4.99
CA SER A 265 -5.68 -11.47 -4.52
C SER A 265 -4.34 -11.25 -5.21
N GLU A 266 -4.11 -10.00 -5.64
CA GLU A 266 -2.83 -9.56 -6.19
C GLU A 266 -2.18 -8.66 -5.15
N ARG A 267 -0.99 -9.04 -4.67
CA ARG A 267 -0.13 -8.10 -3.97
C ARG A 267 0.42 -7.15 -5.02
N ALA A 268 -0.04 -5.91 -5.00
CA ALA A 268 0.63 -4.86 -5.75
C ALA A 268 2.10 -4.84 -5.32
N LYS A 269 3.02 -4.54 -6.25
CA LYS A 269 4.49 -4.41 -6.00
C LYS A 269 4.87 -3.54 -4.79
N ASN A 270 3.90 -2.86 -4.19
CA ASN A 270 4.03 -1.94 -3.07
C ASN A 270 3.32 -2.40 -1.77
N ASP A 271 3.11 -3.69 -1.51
CA ASP A 271 2.61 -4.22 -0.20
C ASP A 271 1.10 -4.01 0.08
N GLY A 272 0.32 -3.57 -0.91
CA GLY A 272 -1.15 -3.50 -0.83
C GLY A 272 -1.79 -4.70 -1.52
N GLU A 273 -2.69 -5.40 -0.84
CA GLU A 273 -3.41 -6.56 -1.39
C GLU A 273 -4.75 -6.13 -1.98
N VAL A 274 -4.95 -6.35 -3.28
CA VAL A 274 -6.21 -6.06 -3.97
C VAL A 274 -6.94 -7.37 -4.25
N SER A 275 -8.18 -7.47 -3.80
CA SER A 275 -9.03 -8.65 -4.01
C SER A 275 -9.92 -8.46 -5.23
N TYR A 276 -10.07 -9.52 -6.02
CA TYR A 276 -10.91 -9.55 -7.22
C TYR A 276 -11.40 -10.98 -7.47
N PHE A 277 -12.48 -11.11 -8.23
CA PHE A 277 -12.96 -12.39 -8.74
C PHE A 277 -12.48 -12.57 -10.17
N GLN A 278 -12.01 -13.76 -10.53
CA GLN A 278 -11.56 -14.05 -11.89
C GLN A 278 -12.13 -15.37 -12.40
N ASN A 279 -12.79 -15.30 -13.55
CA ASN A 279 -13.18 -16.47 -14.33
C ASN A 279 -12.79 -16.25 -15.80
N LYS A 280 -12.03 -17.19 -16.37
CA LYS A 280 -11.42 -17.05 -17.70
C LYS A 280 -10.64 -15.72 -17.80
N ASP A 281 -10.95 -14.90 -18.81
CA ASP A 281 -10.32 -13.60 -19.06
C ASP A 281 -11.03 -12.45 -18.34
N LYS A 282 -12.18 -12.65 -17.69
CA LYS A 282 -12.93 -11.59 -17.02
C LYS A 282 -12.51 -11.47 -15.55
N MET A 283 -12.21 -10.24 -15.13
CA MET A 283 -11.86 -9.89 -13.75
C MET A 283 -12.84 -8.85 -13.21
N ILE A 284 -13.36 -9.07 -12.02
CA ILE A 284 -14.25 -8.13 -11.33
C ILE A 284 -13.66 -7.81 -9.97
N LEU A 285 -13.39 -6.53 -9.71
CA LEU A 285 -12.89 -6.09 -8.41
C LEU A 285 -13.90 -6.40 -7.31
N ASP A 286 -13.38 -6.83 -6.16
CA ASP A 286 -14.20 -7.11 -5.00
C ASP A 286 -14.55 -5.81 -4.27
N GLY A 287 -15.71 -5.23 -4.62
CA GLY A 287 -16.19 -3.98 -4.05
C GLY A 287 -16.34 -4.04 -2.53
N GLU A 288 -16.72 -5.19 -1.97
CA GLU A 288 -16.90 -5.36 -0.52
C GLU A 288 -15.54 -5.33 0.16
N SER A 289 -14.58 -6.11 -0.35
CA SER A 289 -13.21 -6.11 0.17
C SER A 289 -12.58 -4.71 0.07
N PHE A 290 -12.79 -4.00 -1.04
CA PHE A 290 -12.30 -2.63 -1.22
C PHE A 290 -12.89 -1.66 -0.19
N VAL A 291 -14.22 -1.62 -0.06
CA VAL A 291 -14.90 -0.72 0.90
C VAL A 291 -14.59 -1.09 2.34
N SER A 292 -14.49 -2.38 2.66
CA SER A 292 -14.13 -2.88 3.99
C SER A 292 -12.71 -2.46 4.38
N ASN A 293 -11.73 -2.65 3.49
CA ASN A 293 -10.34 -2.23 3.72
C ASN A 293 -10.22 -0.71 3.85
N LEU A 294 -10.90 0.06 3.00
CA LEU A 294 -10.97 1.52 3.06
C LEU A 294 -11.45 1.99 4.45
N ASN A 295 -12.53 1.39 4.95
CA ASN A 295 -13.09 1.75 6.24
C ASN A 295 -12.21 1.33 7.41
N LYS A 296 -11.61 0.13 7.34
CA LYS A 296 -10.73 -0.37 8.39
C LYS A 296 -9.53 0.55 8.63
N ASP A 297 -8.84 0.94 7.56
CA ASP A 297 -7.68 1.84 7.66
C ASP A 297 -8.08 3.23 8.17
N LEU A 298 -9.28 3.70 7.82
CA LEU A 298 -9.83 4.96 8.32
C LEU A 298 -10.23 4.92 9.79
N ASP A 299 -10.89 3.85 10.23
CA ASP A 299 -11.29 3.69 11.63
C ASP A 299 -10.05 3.63 12.54
N GLU A 300 -8.97 2.97 12.11
CA GLU A 300 -7.69 2.99 12.83
C GLU A 300 -7.04 4.37 12.82
N ALA A 301 -7.00 5.06 11.68
CA ALA A 301 -6.50 6.43 11.61
C ALA A 301 -7.30 7.39 12.52
N LYS A 302 -8.61 7.20 12.64
CA LYS A 302 -9.49 8.00 13.51
C LYS A 302 -9.23 7.76 15.00
N LYS A 303 -8.96 6.52 15.40
CA LYS A 303 -8.52 6.19 16.77
C LYS A 303 -7.20 6.88 17.09
N LEU A 304 -6.26 6.86 16.15
CA LEU A 304 -4.98 7.56 16.28
C LEU A 304 -5.16 9.07 16.34
N PHE A 305 -6.07 9.63 15.55
CA PHE A 305 -6.40 11.06 15.61
C PHE A 305 -6.94 11.47 16.99
N THR A 306 -7.81 10.65 17.58
CA THR A 306 -8.32 10.86 18.94
C THR A 306 -7.21 10.79 19.99
N ARG A 307 -6.22 9.90 19.81
CA ARG A 307 -5.03 9.85 20.67
C ARG A 307 -4.11 11.06 20.44
N LEU A 308 -4.00 11.54 19.20
CA LEU A 308 -3.18 12.70 18.85
C LEU A 308 -3.64 13.96 19.58
N THR A 309 -4.96 14.18 19.68
CA THR A 309 -5.54 15.33 20.39
C THR A 309 -5.39 15.24 21.91
N GLN A 310 -5.22 14.04 22.46
CA GLN A 310 -5.00 13.78 23.88
C GLN A 310 -3.51 13.74 24.27
N ALA A 311 -2.61 13.64 23.29
CA ALA A 311 -1.18 13.52 23.55
C ALA A 311 -0.57 14.88 23.91
N GLU A 312 -0.05 15.01 25.13
CA GLU A 312 0.61 16.23 25.61
C GLU A 312 2.10 16.30 25.19
N SER A 313 2.72 15.14 24.96
CA SER A 313 4.13 15.02 24.61
C SER A 313 4.36 15.22 23.10
N PRO A 314 5.25 16.13 22.66
CA PRO A 314 5.61 16.27 21.26
C PRO A 314 6.19 15.00 20.64
N LYS A 315 6.85 14.16 21.45
CA LYS A 315 7.38 12.86 21.02
C LYS A 315 6.24 11.89 20.70
N ASP A 316 5.20 11.84 21.53
CA ASP A 316 4.06 10.95 21.31
C ASP A 316 3.23 11.43 20.12
N GLN A 317 3.03 12.74 20.01
CA GLN A 317 2.40 13.34 18.82
C GLN A 317 3.16 12.99 17.53
N PHE A 318 4.50 12.98 17.56
CA PHE A 318 5.30 12.58 16.41
C PHE A 318 5.04 11.12 16.00
N PHE A 319 5.10 10.17 16.95
CA PHE A 319 4.87 8.75 16.63
C PHE A 319 3.43 8.49 16.15
N ILE A 320 2.44 9.12 16.76
CA ILE A 320 1.04 9.02 16.33
C ILE A 320 0.88 9.56 14.90
N LYS A 321 1.47 10.72 14.59
CA LYS A 321 1.47 11.26 13.22
C LYS A 321 2.14 10.33 12.22
N GLN A 322 3.28 9.72 12.56
CA GLN A 322 3.93 8.72 11.70
C GLN A 322 3.03 7.51 11.46
N GLU A 323 2.28 7.08 12.46
CA GLU A 323 1.36 5.95 12.33
C GLU A 323 0.15 6.30 11.44
N ILE A 324 -0.41 7.51 11.58
CA ILE A 324 -1.45 8.02 10.67
C ILE A 324 -0.94 8.06 9.23
N ILE A 325 0.28 8.57 9.00
CA ILE A 325 0.92 8.59 7.67
C ILE A 325 1.11 7.17 7.13
N ARG A 326 1.39 6.18 7.99
CA ARG A 326 1.50 4.77 7.59
C ARG A 326 0.16 4.25 7.05
N TYR A 327 -0.95 4.50 7.75
CA TYR A 327 -2.29 4.12 7.30
C TYR A 327 -2.67 4.82 5.98
N GLN A 328 -2.41 6.13 5.88
CA GLN A 328 -2.64 6.88 4.64
C GLN A 328 -1.84 6.30 3.45
N LYS A 329 -0.57 5.93 3.66
CA LYS A 329 0.27 5.29 2.64
C LYS A 329 -0.22 3.89 2.28
N SER A 330 -0.63 3.09 3.26
CA SER A 330 -1.24 1.76 3.05
C SER A 330 -2.44 1.86 2.13
N LEU A 331 -3.37 2.76 2.48
CA LEU A 331 -4.60 2.94 1.71
C LEU A 331 -4.32 3.42 0.28
N ARG A 332 -3.40 4.39 0.12
CA ARG A 332 -2.95 4.85 -1.21
C ARG A 332 -2.45 3.71 -2.09
N LYS A 333 -1.72 2.75 -1.51
CA LYS A 333 -1.19 1.59 -2.24
C LYS A 333 -2.30 0.66 -2.72
N ILE A 334 -3.30 0.40 -1.87
CA ILE A 334 -4.47 -0.44 -2.21
C ILE A 334 -5.28 0.20 -3.33
N ILE A 335 -5.58 1.50 -3.23
CA ILE A 335 -6.35 2.23 -4.24
C ILE A 335 -5.56 2.29 -5.56
N LEU A 336 -4.27 2.61 -5.53
CA LEU A 336 -3.44 2.62 -6.73
C LEU A 336 -3.36 1.24 -7.40
N GLY A 337 -3.28 0.17 -6.61
CA GLY A 337 -3.34 -1.20 -7.12
C GLY A 337 -4.66 -1.49 -7.83
N SER A 338 -5.77 -1.02 -7.25
CA SER A 338 -7.12 -1.17 -7.81
C SER A 338 -7.28 -0.39 -9.12
N VAL A 339 -6.77 0.85 -9.18
CA VAL A 339 -6.74 1.66 -10.42
C VAL A 339 -5.95 0.95 -11.51
N ARG A 340 -4.74 0.47 -11.22
CA ARG A 340 -3.91 -0.26 -12.20
C ARG A 340 -4.55 -1.55 -12.69
N LEU A 341 -5.34 -2.21 -11.84
CA LEU A 341 -6.11 -3.37 -12.25
C LEU A 341 -7.20 -2.97 -13.23
N CYS A 342 -8.01 -1.95 -12.91
CA CYS A 342 -9.05 -1.44 -13.81
C CYS A 342 -8.54 -0.78 -15.09
N GLU A 343 -7.25 -0.41 -15.17
CA GLU A 343 -6.62 0.04 -16.42
C GLU A 343 -6.41 -1.13 -17.40
N LYS A 344 -6.43 -2.38 -16.93
CA LYS A 344 -6.48 -3.56 -17.82
C LYS A 344 -7.90 -3.65 -18.39
N GLU A 345 -8.02 -3.82 -19.70
CA GLU A 345 -9.32 -3.89 -20.41
C GLU A 345 -10.25 -5.02 -19.90
N THR A 346 -9.69 -5.99 -19.18
CA THR A 346 -10.39 -7.15 -18.65
C THR A 346 -10.92 -6.97 -17.22
N CYS A 347 -10.69 -5.82 -16.58
CA CYS A 347 -11.04 -5.60 -15.18
C CYS A 347 -11.96 -4.39 -14.93
N SER A 348 -13.07 -4.63 -14.23
CA SER A 348 -14.05 -3.59 -13.85
C SER A 348 -14.52 -3.77 -12.40
N PHE A 349 -15.22 -2.76 -11.88
CA PHE A 349 -16.11 -2.97 -10.72
C PHE A 349 -17.38 -3.68 -11.15
N PRO A 350 -18.10 -4.33 -10.21
CA PRO A 350 -19.38 -4.94 -10.49
C PRO A 350 -20.36 -3.94 -11.09
N GLU A 351 -21.04 -4.31 -12.18
CA GLU A 351 -22.07 -3.50 -12.83
C GLU A 351 -23.15 -3.07 -11.83
N TYR A 352 -23.47 -3.96 -10.88
CA TYR A 352 -24.45 -3.73 -9.82
C TYR A 352 -24.13 -2.52 -8.94
N THR A 353 -22.87 -2.10 -8.83
CA THR A 353 -22.43 -0.98 -7.99
C THR A 353 -21.69 0.11 -8.78
N LEU A 354 -21.74 0.07 -10.11
CA LEU A 354 -20.93 0.93 -10.98
C LEU A 354 -21.24 2.43 -10.83
N ASP A 355 -22.47 2.76 -10.42
CA ASP A 355 -22.90 4.13 -10.12
C ASP A 355 -22.27 4.69 -8.82
N ILE A 356 -21.70 3.83 -7.98
CA ILE A 356 -21.14 4.17 -6.67
C ILE A 356 -19.62 3.97 -6.65
N LEU A 357 -19.14 2.87 -7.24
CA LEU A 357 -17.72 2.53 -7.35
C LEU A 357 -17.38 2.30 -8.81
N ASN A 358 -16.54 3.17 -9.34
CA ASN A 358 -16.00 3.08 -10.70
C ASN A 358 -14.60 3.70 -10.75
N MET A 359 -14.00 3.69 -11.93
CA MET A 359 -12.64 4.21 -12.14
C MET A 359 -12.48 5.66 -11.70
N ASP A 360 -13.47 6.51 -11.97
CA ASP A 360 -13.39 7.95 -11.64
C ASP A 360 -13.44 8.15 -10.12
N VAL A 361 -14.35 7.43 -9.44
CA VAL A 361 -14.41 7.44 -7.96
C VAL A 361 -13.10 6.95 -7.35
N LEU A 362 -12.46 5.92 -7.93
CA LEU A 362 -11.16 5.46 -7.43
C LEU A 362 -10.06 6.50 -7.59
N LYS A 363 -10.04 7.22 -8.72
CA LYS A 363 -9.10 8.31 -8.96
C LYS A 363 -9.34 9.46 -7.99
N ASP A 364 -10.60 9.80 -7.70
CA ASP A 364 -10.94 10.83 -6.72
C ASP A 364 -10.48 10.43 -5.30
N ILE A 365 -10.74 9.19 -4.88
CA ILE A 365 -10.23 8.68 -3.58
C ILE A 365 -8.69 8.72 -3.58
N LEU A 366 -8.04 8.31 -4.68
CA LEU A 366 -6.58 8.30 -4.82
C LEU A 366 -5.98 9.71 -4.75
N GLU A 367 -6.60 10.68 -5.40
CA GLU A 367 -6.17 12.08 -5.36
C GLU A 367 -6.28 12.63 -3.94
N LYS A 368 -7.44 12.44 -3.30
CA LYS A 368 -7.68 12.92 -1.94
C LYS A 368 -6.72 12.29 -0.92
N VAL A 369 -6.55 10.96 -0.93
CA VAL A 369 -5.57 10.29 -0.04
C VAL A 369 -4.12 10.66 -0.38
N SER A 370 -3.87 11.19 -1.58
CA SER A 370 -2.55 11.66 -2.00
C SER A 370 -2.23 13.07 -1.52
N MET A 371 -3.21 13.96 -1.58
CA MET A 371 -3.06 15.40 -1.37
C MET A 371 -3.38 15.84 0.06
N GLU A 372 -4.39 15.24 0.70
CA GLU A 372 -4.87 15.66 2.01
C GLU A 372 -3.89 15.23 3.11
N ASN A 373 -3.65 16.09 4.11
CA ASN A 373 -2.80 15.76 5.25
C ASN A 373 -3.65 15.16 6.38
N TRP A 374 -3.61 13.84 6.54
CA TRP A 374 -4.40 13.16 7.57
C TRP A 374 -3.99 13.48 9.02
N SER A 375 -2.86 14.17 9.22
CA SER A 375 -2.51 14.71 10.55
C SER A 375 -3.21 16.06 10.84
N SER A 376 -3.88 16.65 9.85
CA SER A 376 -4.73 17.84 9.98
C SER A 376 -6.19 17.41 10.17
N GLN A 377 -6.91 18.11 11.05
CA GLN A 377 -8.27 17.76 11.42
C GLN A 377 -9.26 17.98 10.26
N ASP A 378 -9.13 19.10 9.56
CA ASP A 378 -10.05 19.46 8.48
C ASP A 378 -9.91 18.51 7.29
N ASP A 379 -8.67 18.24 6.90
CA ASP A 379 -8.33 17.31 5.82
C ASP A 379 -8.79 15.89 6.14
N PHE A 380 -8.49 15.38 7.34
CA PHE A 380 -8.92 14.04 7.75
C PHE A 380 -10.44 13.92 7.83
N HIS A 381 -11.13 14.96 8.34
CA HIS A 381 -12.58 14.95 8.44
C HIS A 381 -13.25 15.01 7.07
N SER A 382 -12.74 15.85 6.15
CA SER A 382 -13.17 15.90 4.75
C SER A 382 -13.08 14.52 4.09
N PHE A 383 -11.95 13.82 4.28
CA PHE A 383 -11.79 12.46 3.76
C PHE A 383 -12.75 11.46 4.40
N ASP A 384 -12.87 11.46 5.73
CA ASP A 384 -13.78 10.57 6.49
C ASP A 384 -15.24 10.74 6.06
N GLU A 385 -15.70 11.97 5.84
CA GLU A 385 -17.06 12.21 5.35
C GLU A 385 -17.27 11.74 3.90
N PHE A 386 -16.28 11.97 3.03
CA PHE A 386 -16.33 11.53 1.64
C PHE A 386 -16.44 10.01 1.54
N THR A 387 -15.59 9.28 2.24
CA THR A 387 -15.58 7.80 2.20
C THR A 387 -16.77 7.19 2.92
N LYS A 388 -17.30 7.82 3.97
CA LYS A 388 -18.56 7.41 4.60
C LYS A 388 -19.75 7.50 3.64
N LYS A 389 -19.82 8.52 2.79
CA LYS A 389 -20.89 8.62 1.78
C LYS A 389 -20.84 7.45 0.81
N ILE A 390 -19.63 7.12 0.32
CA ILE A 390 -19.40 5.96 -0.56
C ILE A 390 -19.78 4.65 0.15
N LYS A 391 -19.33 4.46 1.39
CA LYS A 391 -19.66 3.29 2.22
C LYS A 391 -21.17 3.10 2.35
N ASN A 392 -21.88 4.16 2.76
CA ASN A 392 -23.31 4.09 3.03
C ASN A 392 -24.07 3.77 1.74
N ALA A 393 -23.78 4.49 0.66
CA ALA A 393 -24.38 4.23 -0.64
C ALA A 393 -24.12 2.77 -1.09
N TYR A 394 -22.89 2.28 -0.94
CA TYR A 394 -22.51 0.92 -1.32
C TYR A 394 -23.31 -0.13 -0.53
N TYR A 395 -23.32 -0.06 0.81
CA TYR A 395 -24.03 -1.04 1.64
C TYR A 395 -25.55 -0.93 1.53
N GLU A 396 -26.10 0.26 1.27
CA GLU A 396 -27.52 0.43 0.92
C GLU A 396 -27.85 -0.29 -0.39
N ARG A 397 -26.98 -0.16 -1.41
CA ARG A 397 -27.16 -0.79 -2.72
C ARG A 397 -27.09 -2.31 -2.67
N ILE A 398 -26.10 -2.85 -1.97
CA ILE A 398 -25.89 -4.32 -1.92
C ILE A 398 -26.79 -5.02 -0.90
N THR A 399 -27.65 -4.30 -0.16
CA THR A 399 -28.57 -4.92 0.79
C THR A 399 -29.96 -5.09 0.15
N PRO A 400 -30.49 -6.32 0.02
CA PRO A 400 -29.97 -7.61 0.50
C PRO A 400 -28.89 -8.23 -0.41
N TRP A 401 -27.88 -8.87 0.21
CA TRP A 401 -26.63 -9.28 -0.43
C TRP A 401 -26.78 -10.35 -1.50
N ALA A 402 -27.82 -11.18 -1.43
CA ALA A 402 -28.05 -12.27 -2.38
C ALA A 402 -28.15 -11.76 -3.84
N ALA A 403 -28.79 -10.61 -4.07
CA ALA A 403 -28.94 -10.04 -5.40
C ALA A 403 -27.60 -9.55 -5.97
N TYR A 404 -26.80 -8.90 -5.11
CA TYR A 404 -25.46 -8.45 -5.48
C TYR A 404 -24.55 -9.63 -5.83
N LEU A 405 -24.47 -10.66 -4.98
CA LEU A 405 -23.60 -11.82 -5.23
C LEU A 405 -24.01 -12.56 -6.52
N LYS A 406 -25.31 -12.75 -6.76
CA LYS A 406 -25.80 -13.36 -8.00
C LYS A 406 -25.42 -12.54 -9.23
N SER A 407 -25.56 -11.22 -9.18
CA SER A 407 -25.15 -10.36 -10.29
C SER A 407 -23.66 -10.49 -10.61
N VAL A 408 -22.79 -10.61 -9.60
CA VAL A 408 -21.34 -10.82 -9.82
C VAL A 408 -21.06 -12.20 -10.42
N ILE A 409 -21.78 -13.26 -10.02
CA ILE A 409 -21.67 -14.61 -10.61
C ILE A 409 -22.07 -14.59 -12.09
N GLU A 410 -23.21 -13.98 -12.40
CA GLU A 410 -23.71 -13.81 -13.76
C GLU A 410 -22.73 -12.98 -14.60
N GLU A 411 -22.23 -11.88 -14.05
CA GLU A 411 -21.26 -11.01 -14.72
C GLU A 411 -19.94 -11.74 -15.01
N LEU A 412 -19.46 -12.62 -14.12
CA LEU A 412 -18.30 -13.48 -14.32
C LEU A 412 -18.54 -14.64 -15.30
N GLY A 413 -19.79 -14.87 -15.73
CA GLY A 413 -20.14 -16.01 -16.59
C GLY A 413 -19.88 -17.37 -15.93
N ILE A 414 -20.16 -17.46 -14.63
CA ILE A 414 -20.10 -18.72 -13.87
C ILE A 414 -21.48 -19.39 -13.98
N GLU A 415 -21.52 -20.56 -14.60
CA GLU A 415 -22.74 -21.38 -14.78
C GLU A 415 -23.05 -22.27 -13.57
#